data_AF-A0A945E3K6-F1
#
_entry.id   AF-A0A945E3K6-F1
#
_cell.length_a   1.000
_cell.length_b   1.000
_cell.length_c   1.000
_cell.angle_alpha   90.00
_cell.angle_beta   90.00
_cell.angle_gamma   90.00
#
_symmetry.space_group_name_H-M   'P 1'
#
loop_
_entity.id
_entity.type
_entity.pdbx_description
1 polymer ?
#
loop_
_entity_poly.entity_id
_entity_poly.type
_entity_poly.pdbx_seq_one_letter_code
_entity_poly.pdbx_strand_id
1 'polypeptide(L)'
;MLVVLLALAACGGDAPEADQTSGATTVVVTTTEMQEAPATTVPEEPAPAPTTTVEVVPETTTSTTSTTTTAAPVEPTEPPTSTTTTAAPVEPPTTTVEPTPAVGIYDFTAISPIVQAFIDLEGLNGAGLIIVQRDDGIVHHEHWGEFGPERISLIASSSKMVVAGVLMRLHDDGLLDIDAPVADVVAWGAGNPEITPAQLISNSSGLVGLFPNPAYGPYVCQFLPIGTLQACAKQVFNTADDDGGIVPPDTEFRYGGAQWQVAGAVAEAASGKSWADLIDEFYVQPCGLEALAFNNSFTQFEGDPSRYPASFNSDPSTLMATDNPNMEAGAYVTTGDYGALLLMPLRDGMCGDNRVLSAESLDRMHSDRIMEAYGSDVGGSGYGMGWWVDQENGRITDGGLYGTVPWLDLEDGYGAYLVVEADSPTGNALAGLLYDVVDSAVAERVR
;
A
#
# COMPACT_ATOMS: atom_id res chain seq x y z
N MET A 1 -1.04 -27.47 14.57
CA MET A 1 0.23 -26.85 14.15
C MET A 1 0.50 -27.27 12.72
N LEU A 2 0.04 -26.46 11.75
CA LEU A 2 0.27 -26.71 10.33
C LEU A 2 1.41 -25.78 9.91
N VAL A 3 2.59 -26.34 9.67
CA VAL A 3 3.70 -25.62 9.02
C VAL A 3 3.42 -25.69 7.53
N VAL A 4 2.92 -24.60 6.95
CA VAL A 4 2.78 -24.45 5.50
C VAL A 4 4.11 -23.87 5.00
N LEU A 5 4.78 -24.61 4.12
CA LEU A 5 5.95 -24.13 3.39
C LEU A 5 5.49 -23.00 2.45
N LEU A 6 5.86 -21.76 2.75
CA LEU A 6 5.81 -20.68 1.76
C LEU A 6 6.92 -20.91 0.74
N ALA A 7 6.55 -21.16 -0.51
CA ALA A 7 7.44 -21.03 -1.66
C ALA A 7 7.10 -19.71 -2.35
N LEU A 8 7.91 -18.68 -2.12
CA LEU A 8 7.86 -17.44 -2.89
C LEU A 8 8.74 -17.61 -4.14
N ALA A 9 8.15 -17.41 -5.32
CA ALA A 9 8.90 -17.24 -6.55
C ALA A 9 9.62 -15.89 -6.50
N ALA A 10 10.93 -15.92 -6.73
CA ALA A 10 11.76 -14.72 -6.81
C ALA A 10 11.33 -13.87 -8.02
N CYS A 11 11.24 -12.55 -7.81
CA CYS A 11 11.27 -11.59 -8.90
C CYS A 11 12.68 -11.62 -9.49
N GLY A 12 12.81 -12.13 -10.71
CA GLY A 12 14.06 -12.20 -11.45
C GLY A 12 13.76 -12.76 -12.84
N GLY A 13 13.74 -11.89 -13.85
CA GLY A 13 13.57 -12.30 -15.24
C GLY A 13 14.76 -13.13 -15.71
N ASP A 14 14.48 -14.28 -16.33
CA ASP A 14 15.49 -15.16 -16.92
C ASP A 14 16.16 -14.51 -18.15
N ALA A 15 17.50 -14.51 -18.17
CA ALA A 15 18.32 -14.33 -19.37
C ALA A 15 18.89 -15.71 -19.82
N PRO A 16 19.17 -15.92 -21.11
CA PRO A 16 19.23 -17.27 -21.70
C PRO A 16 20.53 -18.03 -21.46
N GLU A 17 20.39 -19.36 -21.37
CA GLU A 17 21.42 -20.38 -21.18
C GLU A 17 22.63 -20.28 -22.13
N ALA A 18 23.82 -20.43 -21.55
CA ALA A 18 25.02 -20.90 -22.26
C ALA A 18 25.59 -22.15 -21.57
N ASP A 19 25.53 -23.26 -22.32
CA ASP A 19 26.14 -24.58 -22.16
C ASP A 19 27.50 -24.61 -21.45
N GLN A 20 27.67 -25.43 -20.39
CA GLN A 20 28.89 -26.23 -20.13
C GLN A 20 28.64 -27.45 -19.20
N THR A 21 28.70 -28.63 -19.83
CA THR A 21 29.21 -29.94 -19.41
C THR A 21 29.53 -30.30 -17.93
N SER A 22 28.82 -31.33 -17.45
CA SER A 22 29.28 -32.56 -16.75
C SER A 22 30.26 -32.49 -15.56
N GLY A 23 29.76 -32.89 -14.39
CA GLY A 23 30.57 -33.45 -13.29
C GLY A 23 29.72 -34.09 -12.20
N ALA A 24 29.41 -35.38 -12.33
CA ALA A 24 28.68 -36.15 -11.33
C ALA A 24 29.53 -36.40 -10.07
N THR A 25 29.04 -36.01 -8.89
CA THR A 25 29.56 -36.46 -7.60
C THR A 25 28.42 -37.02 -6.75
N THR A 26 28.47 -38.32 -6.51
CA THR A 26 27.56 -39.08 -5.65
C THR A 26 27.83 -38.73 -4.18
N VAL A 27 26.80 -38.29 -3.45
CA VAL A 27 26.84 -38.19 -1.98
C VAL A 27 25.83 -39.18 -1.39
N VAL A 28 26.34 -40.04 -0.52
CA VAL A 28 25.63 -41.09 0.21
C VAL A 28 24.84 -40.47 1.35
N VAL A 29 23.52 -40.73 1.39
CA VAL A 29 22.65 -40.33 2.51
C VAL A 29 22.52 -41.51 3.47
N THR A 30 23.07 -41.36 4.68
CA THR A 30 22.81 -42.23 5.83
C THR A 30 21.57 -41.73 6.57
N THR A 31 20.52 -42.55 6.59
CA THR A 31 19.33 -42.35 7.43
C THR A 31 19.65 -42.69 8.89
N THR A 32 19.42 -41.74 9.79
CA THR A 32 19.37 -42.00 11.24
C THR A 32 17.94 -41.83 11.70
N GLU A 33 17.34 -42.91 12.22
CA GLU A 33 16.02 -42.91 12.87
C GLU A 33 16.05 -42.03 14.12
N MET A 34 15.09 -41.11 14.24
CA MET A 34 14.80 -40.42 15.49
C MET A 34 13.71 -41.17 16.27
N GLN A 35 14.05 -41.46 17.51
CA GLN A 35 13.31 -42.21 18.51
C GLN A 35 12.19 -41.34 19.13
N GLU A 36 10.96 -41.87 19.21
CA GLU A 36 9.79 -41.24 19.85
C GLU A 36 10.03 -40.92 21.34
N ALA A 37 9.60 -39.74 21.77
CA ALA A 37 9.48 -39.34 23.17
C ALA A 37 8.04 -39.58 23.68
N PRO A 38 7.84 -39.99 24.96
CA PRO A 38 6.53 -40.39 25.45
C PRO A 38 5.63 -39.19 25.82
N ALA A 39 4.32 -39.40 25.63
CA ALA A 39 3.25 -38.45 25.89
C ALA A 39 3.20 -37.95 27.34
N THR A 40 3.04 -36.63 27.51
CA THR A 40 2.79 -36.00 28.81
C THR A 40 1.36 -35.48 28.85
N THR A 41 0.69 -35.74 29.96
CA THR A 41 -0.73 -35.55 30.26
C THR A 41 -1.18 -34.09 30.35
N VAL A 42 -2.38 -33.81 29.83
CA VAL A 42 -3.14 -32.55 29.87
C VAL A 42 -3.69 -32.29 31.28
N PRO A 43 -3.66 -31.04 31.81
CA PRO A 43 -4.51 -30.62 32.90
C PRO A 43 -5.76 -29.85 32.44
N GLU A 44 -6.76 -29.98 33.30
CA GLU A 44 -8.19 -29.63 33.28
C GLU A 44 -8.57 -28.17 32.99
N GLU A 45 -9.76 -28.01 32.43
CA GLU A 45 -10.49 -26.78 32.05
C GLU A 45 -10.93 -25.94 33.27
N PRO A 46 -10.86 -24.58 33.24
CA PRO A 46 -11.40 -23.75 34.32
C PRO A 46 -12.89 -23.43 34.15
N ALA A 47 -13.60 -23.43 35.28
CA ALA A 47 -15.04 -23.23 35.43
C ALA A 47 -15.57 -21.84 34.95
N PRO A 48 -16.86 -21.75 34.54
CA PRO A 48 -17.43 -20.53 33.98
C PRO A 48 -17.78 -19.46 35.04
N ALA A 49 -17.58 -18.19 34.66
CA ALA A 49 -17.93 -16.99 35.45
C ALA A 49 -19.46 -16.70 35.43
N PRO A 50 -20.01 -16.03 36.46
CA PRO A 50 -21.45 -15.90 36.63
C PRO A 50 -22.09 -14.83 35.73
N THR A 51 -23.25 -15.20 35.18
CA THR A 51 -24.16 -14.38 34.38
C THR A 51 -24.76 -13.24 35.22
N THR A 52 -24.62 -11.99 34.77
CA THR A 52 -25.38 -10.86 35.34
C THR A 52 -26.57 -10.55 34.44
N THR A 53 -27.76 -10.78 34.99
CA THR A 53 -29.06 -10.48 34.40
C THR A 53 -29.30 -8.97 34.44
N VAL A 54 -29.53 -8.33 33.29
CA VAL A 54 -30.07 -6.96 33.23
C VAL A 54 -31.57 -7.06 32.99
N GLU A 55 -32.33 -6.61 33.99
CA GLU A 55 -33.78 -6.55 34.02
C GLU A 55 -34.26 -5.35 33.18
N VAL A 56 -35.18 -5.60 32.24
CA VAL A 56 -35.84 -4.60 31.39
C VAL A 56 -37.29 -4.47 31.84
N VAL A 57 -37.72 -3.29 32.32
CA VAL A 57 -39.13 -2.84 32.39
C VAL A 57 -39.18 -1.29 32.59
N PRO A 58 -40.27 -0.57 32.25
CA PRO A 58 -40.72 -0.20 30.90
C PRO A 58 -40.86 1.32 30.69
N GLU A 59 -41.20 1.68 29.45
CA GLU A 59 -41.61 3.00 28.97
C GLU A 59 -42.63 3.73 29.86
N THR A 60 -42.48 5.06 29.96
CA THR A 60 -43.58 5.95 30.34
C THR A 60 -43.74 7.03 29.28
N THR A 61 -44.93 7.08 28.71
CA THR A 61 -45.40 8.07 27.74
C THR A 61 -45.55 9.45 28.37
N THR A 62 -45.21 10.52 27.64
CA THR A 62 -45.87 11.81 27.81
C THR A 62 -45.84 12.63 26.51
N SER A 63 -46.98 13.29 26.28
CA SER A 63 -47.39 13.92 25.02
C SER A 63 -46.93 15.37 24.89
N THR A 64 -46.71 15.78 23.63
CA THR A 64 -46.71 17.11 22.99
C THR A 64 -46.53 18.39 23.82
N THR A 65 -45.67 19.31 23.32
CA THR A 65 -46.08 20.67 22.92
C THR A 65 -45.06 21.27 21.95
N SER A 66 -45.52 21.71 20.77
CA SER A 66 -44.80 22.58 19.84
C SER A 66 -45.03 24.04 20.24
N THR A 67 -43.99 24.88 20.21
CA THR A 67 -44.15 26.35 20.23
C THR A 67 -43.27 27.01 19.18
N THR A 68 -43.95 27.44 18.13
CA THR A 68 -43.59 28.46 17.15
C THR A 68 -43.40 29.81 17.86
N THR A 69 -42.40 30.61 17.46
CA THR A 69 -42.39 32.05 17.75
C THR A 69 -42.41 32.82 16.44
N THR A 70 -43.51 33.55 16.23
CA THR A 70 -43.78 34.45 15.10
C THR A 70 -43.55 35.89 15.54
N ALA A 71 -42.94 36.68 14.64
CA ALA A 71 -42.73 38.12 14.73
C ALA A 71 -44.00 38.94 14.48
N ALA A 72 -44.01 40.21 14.93
CA ALA A 72 -44.81 41.35 14.41
C ALA A 72 -44.59 42.60 15.29
N PRO A 73 -45.01 43.83 14.90
CA PRO A 73 -45.11 44.43 13.56
C PRO A 73 -44.67 45.92 13.53
N VAL A 74 -44.32 46.50 12.37
CA VAL A 74 -44.47 47.96 12.12
C VAL A 74 -44.76 48.24 10.64
N GLU A 75 -45.76 49.09 10.38
CA GLU A 75 -46.22 49.65 9.10
C GLU A 75 -46.38 51.19 9.30
N PRO A 76 -46.64 52.03 8.27
CA PRO A 76 -45.91 52.32 7.02
C PRO A 76 -45.51 53.82 6.91
N THR A 77 -44.58 54.20 6.02
CA THR A 77 -44.51 55.60 5.52
C THR A 77 -43.88 55.69 4.11
N GLU A 78 -44.56 56.43 3.23
CA GLU A 78 -44.17 56.78 1.86
C GLU A 78 -43.11 57.92 1.79
N PRO A 79 -42.47 58.17 0.62
CA PRO A 79 -41.04 58.50 0.52
C PRO A 79 -40.73 59.99 0.27
N PRO A 80 -39.46 60.42 0.44
CA PRO A 80 -38.95 61.60 -0.23
C PRO A 80 -38.05 61.24 -1.42
N THR A 81 -38.24 62.04 -2.47
CA THR A 81 -37.47 62.11 -3.72
C THR A 81 -36.01 62.50 -3.47
N SER A 82 -35.06 61.89 -4.17
CA SER A 82 -33.72 62.50 -4.41
C SER A 82 -32.99 61.90 -5.62
N THR A 83 -32.93 62.73 -6.66
CA THR A 83 -31.82 62.98 -7.60
C THR A 83 -30.87 61.85 -8.01
N THR A 84 -31.01 61.46 -9.27
CA THR A 84 -30.06 60.70 -10.08
C THR A 84 -28.75 61.47 -10.27
N THR A 85 -27.62 60.87 -9.86
CA THR A 85 -26.29 61.21 -10.38
C THR A 85 -25.81 60.04 -11.23
N THR A 86 -25.62 60.29 -12.52
CA THR A 86 -25.13 59.30 -13.50
C THR A 86 -23.66 58.98 -13.23
N ALA A 87 -23.35 57.75 -12.82
CA ALA A 87 -22.01 57.19 -12.88
C ALA A 87 -21.83 56.45 -14.22
N ALA A 88 -20.66 56.63 -14.84
CA ALA A 88 -20.30 56.03 -16.12
C ALA A 88 -20.20 54.49 -16.03
N PRO A 89 -20.40 53.75 -17.13
CA PRO A 89 -20.32 52.28 -17.13
C PRO A 89 -18.87 51.85 -16.90
N VAL A 90 -18.65 51.03 -15.86
CA VAL A 90 -17.40 50.27 -15.70
C VAL A 90 -17.56 49.00 -16.52
N GLU A 91 -16.71 48.81 -17.53
CA GLU A 91 -16.67 47.56 -18.29
C GLU A 91 -16.28 46.39 -17.35
N PRO A 92 -16.95 45.23 -17.47
CA PRO A 92 -16.60 44.06 -16.68
C PRO A 92 -15.18 43.60 -17.04
N PRO A 93 -14.39 43.12 -16.06
CA PRO A 93 -13.07 42.57 -16.35
C PRO A 93 -13.25 41.37 -17.29
N THR A 94 -12.53 41.41 -18.41
CA THR A 94 -12.43 40.27 -19.32
C THR A 94 -11.56 39.23 -18.64
N THR A 95 -12.18 38.21 -18.07
CA THR A 95 -11.47 37.00 -17.60
C THR A 95 -11.00 36.24 -18.83
N THR A 96 -9.73 36.40 -19.18
CA THR A 96 -9.08 35.50 -20.14
C THR A 96 -8.97 34.14 -19.47
N VAL A 97 -9.88 33.22 -19.80
CA VAL A 97 -9.74 31.80 -19.45
C VAL A 97 -8.61 31.27 -20.32
N GLU A 98 -7.46 30.95 -19.73
CA GLU A 98 -6.43 30.18 -20.43
C GLU A 98 -7.07 28.88 -20.93
N PRO A 99 -6.89 28.52 -22.22
CA PRO A 99 -7.41 27.26 -22.73
C PRO A 99 -6.79 26.12 -21.93
N THR A 100 -7.63 25.24 -21.38
CA THR A 100 -7.20 23.96 -20.80
C THR A 100 -6.30 23.27 -21.84
N PRO A 101 -5.10 22.80 -21.47
CA PRO A 101 -4.25 22.04 -22.38
C PRO A 101 -5.06 20.91 -23.00
N ALA A 102 -4.94 20.73 -24.32
CA ALA A 102 -5.56 19.60 -24.98
C ALA A 102 -4.90 18.31 -24.47
N VAL A 103 -5.73 17.38 -23.97
CA VAL A 103 -5.30 16.02 -23.62
C VAL A 103 -4.74 15.36 -24.87
N GLY A 104 -3.55 14.77 -24.76
CA GLY A 104 -2.90 14.06 -25.85
C GLY A 104 -3.75 12.86 -26.33
N ILE A 105 -3.55 12.49 -27.59
CA ILE A 105 -4.13 11.27 -28.16
C ILE A 105 -3.09 10.15 -28.07
N TYR A 106 -3.52 9.01 -27.55
CA TYR A 106 -2.73 7.81 -27.33
C TYR A 106 -3.36 6.62 -28.08
N ASP A 107 -2.54 5.72 -28.62
CA ASP A 107 -3.00 4.47 -29.23
C ASP A 107 -2.76 3.28 -28.30
N PHE A 108 -3.77 2.99 -27.47
CA PHE A 108 -3.78 1.82 -26.59
C PHE A 108 -4.53 0.62 -27.18
N THR A 109 -4.80 0.60 -28.50
CA THR A 109 -5.67 -0.42 -29.11
C THR A 109 -5.13 -1.85 -29.01
N ALA A 110 -3.82 -2.01 -28.79
CA ALA A 110 -3.19 -3.30 -28.60
C ALA A 110 -3.43 -3.91 -27.20
N ILE A 111 -3.81 -3.13 -26.18
CA ILE A 111 -3.95 -3.60 -24.79
C ILE A 111 -5.07 -4.64 -24.67
N SER A 112 -6.29 -4.28 -25.05
CA SER A 112 -7.48 -5.12 -24.86
C SER A 112 -7.34 -6.55 -25.44
N PRO A 113 -6.84 -6.76 -26.68
CA PRO A 113 -6.64 -8.13 -27.19
C PRO A 113 -5.55 -8.91 -26.45
N ILE A 114 -4.49 -8.26 -25.95
CA ILE A 114 -3.43 -8.91 -25.15
C ILE A 114 -4.02 -9.37 -23.81
N VAL A 115 -4.69 -8.46 -23.10
CA VAL A 115 -5.28 -8.75 -21.78
C VAL A 115 -6.35 -9.83 -21.88
N GLN A 116 -7.25 -9.76 -22.86
CA GLN A 116 -8.29 -10.77 -23.03
C GLN A 116 -7.69 -12.15 -23.36
N ALA A 117 -6.70 -12.21 -24.24
CA ALA A 117 -6.04 -13.48 -24.56
C ALA A 117 -5.34 -14.09 -23.34
N PHE A 118 -4.73 -13.26 -22.48
CA PHE A 118 -4.08 -13.70 -21.26
C PHE A 118 -5.10 -14.19 -20.22
N ILE A 119 -6.20 -13.46 -20.02
CA ILE A 119 -7.32 -13.88 -19.15
C ILE A 119 -7.85 -15.25 -19.57
N ASP A 120 -8.07 -15.45 -20.88
CA ASP A 120 -8.58 -16.70 -21.42
C ASP A 120 -7.57 -17.86 -21.26
N LEU A 121 -6.27 -17.57 -21.41
CA LEU A 121 -5.18 -18.55 -21.28
C LEU A 121 -5.01 -19.03 -19.84
N GLU A 122 -4.94 -18.09 -18.90
CA GLU A 122 -4.69 -18.35 -17.48
C GLU A 122 -5.97 -18.68 -16.69
N GLY A 123 -7.15 -18.48 -17.30
CA GLY A 123 -8.45 -18.75 -16.68
C GLY A 123 -8.78 -17.78 -15.54
N LEU A 124 -8.42 -16.50 -15.71
CA LEU A 124 -8.66 -15.46 -14.70
C LEU A 124 -10.13 -15.04 -14.66
N ASN A 125 -10.60 -14.56 -13.51
CA ASN A 125 -11.94 -13.97 -13.39
C ASN A 125 -12.03 -12.58 -14.06
N GLY A 126 -10.89 -11.93 -14.32
CA GLY A 126 -10.80 -10.67 -15.00
C GLY A 126 -9.50 -9.94 -14.70
N ALA A 127 -9.44 -8.67 -15.10
CA ALA A 127 -8.34 -7.76 -14.82
C ALA A 127 -8.83 -6.30 -14.80
N GLY A 128 -8.07 -5.41 -14.19
CA GLY A 128 -8.23 -3.96 -14.33
C GLY A 128 -6.89 -3.32 -14.66
N LEU A 129 -6.89 -2.34 -15.57
CA LEU A 129 -5.71 -1.56 -15.92
C LEU A 129 -6.07 -0.07 -15.94
N ILE A 130 -5.28 0.74 -15.24
CA ILE A 130 -5.30 2.19 -15.37
C ILE A 130 -3.92 2.69 -15.77
N ILE A 131 -3.86 3.66 -16.66
CA ILE A 131 -2.65 4.36 -17.08
C ILE A 131 -2.89 5.85 -16.90
N VAL A 132 -1.95 6.49 -16.21
CA VAL A 132 -1.95 7.92 -15.93
C VAL A 132 -0.71 8.58 -16.53
N GLN A 133 -0.86 9.83 -16.99
CA GLN A 133 0.22 10.64 -17.52
C GLN A 133 0.23 12.00 -16.83
N ARG A 134 1.44 12.52 -16.55
CA ARG A 134 1.69 13.76 -15.80
C ARG A 134 0.80 14.93 -16.20
N ASP A 135 0.74 15.24 -17.49
CA ASP A 135 0.01 16.38 -18.03
C ASP A 135 -1.47 16.06 -18.28
N ASP A 136 -1.75 14.84 -18.75
CA ASP A 136 -3.04 14.47 -19.34
C ASP A 136 -3.99 13.78 -18.35
N GLY A 137 -3.50 13.40 -17.16
CA GLY A 137 -4.30 12.68 -16.16
C GLY A 137 -4.50 11.22 -16.54
N ILE A 138 -5.71 10.70 -16.39
CA ILE A 138 -6.03 9.32 -16.78
C ILE A 138 -6.12 9.23 -18.31
N VAL A 139 -5.24 8.45 -18.93
CA VAL A 139 -5.15 8.30 -20.39
C VAL A 139 -5.66 6.94 -20.88
N HIS A 140 -5.78 5.96 -19.97
CA HIS A 140 -6.43 4.68 -20.20
C HIS A 140 -7.01 4.16 -18.89
N HIS A 141 -8.22 3.61 -18.93
CA HIS A 141 -8.83 2.91 -17.79
C HIS A 141 -9.81 1.88 -18.34
N GLU A 142 -9.43 0.61 -18.29
CA GLU A 142 -10.21 -0.50 -18.85
C GLU A 142 -10.26 -1.66 -17.85
N HIS A 143 -11.36 -2.40 -17.90
CA HIS A 143 -11.63 -3.54 -17.05
C HIS A 143 -12.17 -4.70 -17.89
N TRP A 144 -11.85 -5.92 -17.49
CA TRP A 144 -12.23 -7.15 -18.15
C TRP A 144 -12.83 -8.14 -17.16
N GLY A 145 -13.74 -9.00 -17.65
CA GLY A 145 -14.36 -10.04 -16.83
C GLY A 145 -15.23 -9.46 -15.70
N GLU A 146 -14.99 -9.91 -14.47
CA GLU A 146 -15.71 -9.47 -13.26
C GLU A 146 -15.24 -8.12 -12.69
N PHE A 147 -14.25 -7.49 -13.31
CA PHE A 147 -13.71 -6.22 -12.84
C PHE A 147 -14.54 -5.04 -13.34
N GLY A 148 -14.60 -4.01 -12.51
CA GLY A 148 -15.20 -2.72 -12.81
C GLY A 148 -14.54 -1.63 -11.96
N PRO A 149 -14.90 -0.35 -12.17
CA PRO A 149 -14.26 0.77 -11.50
C PRO A 149 -14.35 0.70 -9.97
N GLU A 150 -15.47 0.18 -9.44
CA GLU A 150 -15.74 0.06 -8.01
C GLU A 150 -15.19 -1.22 -7.37
N ARG A 151 -14.54 -2.10 -8.14
CA ARG A 151 -14.00 -3.34 -7.58
C ARG A 151 -12.80 -3.01 -6.69
N ILE A 152 -12.96 -3.28 -5.41
CA ILE A 152 -11.92 -3.18 -4.39
C ILE A 152 -11.13 -4.49 -4.39
N SER A 153 -9.81 -4.41 -4.49
CA SER A 153 -8.93 -5.58 -4.43
C SER A 153 -7.96 -5.46 -3.25
N LEU A 154 -7.67 -6.59 -2.59
CA LEU A 154 -6.52 -6.70 -1.68
C LEU A 154 -5.25 -6.66 -2.51
N ILE A 155 -4.34 -5.73 -2.22
CA ILE A 155 -3.21 -5.45 -3.12
C ILE A 155 -1.87 -6.01 -2.65
N ALA A 156 -1.82 -6.59 -1.45
CA ALA A 156 -0.59 -7.12 -0.88
C ALA A 156 0.58 -6.12 -0.99
N SER A 157 1.78 -6.57 -1.38
CA SER A 157 3.01 -5.76 -1.36
C SER A 157 2.91 -4.38 -2.01
N SER A 158 2.04 -4.19 -3.00
CA SER A 158 1.71 -2.88 -3.61
C SER A 158 1.21 -1.81 -2.62
N SER A 159 1.06 -2.17 -1.35
CA SER A 159 0.81 -1.28 -0.20
C SER A 159 2.03 -0.48 0.22
N LYS A 160 3.25 -0.94 -0.09
CA LYS A 160 4.50 -0.44 0.53
C LYS A 160 4.78 1.01 0.15
N MET A 161 4.51 1.39 -1.09
CA MET A 161 4.63 2.80 -1.53
C MET A 161 3.76 3.75 -0.68
N VAL A 162 2.57 3.31 -0.27
CA VAL A 162 1.66 4.10 0.59
C VAL A 162 2.25 4.22 1.99
N VAL A 163 2.78 3.12 2.54
CA VAL A 163 3.39 3.14 3.88
C VAL A 163 4.64 4.00 3.91
N ALA A 164 5.53 3.83 2.94
CA ALA A 164 6.74 4.65 2.81
C ALA A 164 6.39 6.14 2.70
N GLY A 165 5.38 6.48 1.91
CA GLY A 165 4.93 7.86 1.77
C GLY A 165 4.30 8.44 3.05
N VAL A 166 3.61 7.66 3.90
CA VAL A 166 3.20 8.17 5.24
C VAL A 166 4.41 8.60 6.06
N LEU A 167 5.47 7.79 6.09
CA LEU A 167 6.67 8.08 6.86
C LEU A 167 7.42 9.29 6.30
N MET A 168 7.52 9.40 4.98
CA MET A 168 8.12 10.56 4.33
C MET A 168 7.28 11.84 4.49
N ARG A 169 5.96 11.72 4.55
CA ARG A 169 5.09 12.87 4.86
C ARG A 169 5.31 13.37 6.30
N LEU A 170 5.44 12.46 7.27
CA LEU A 170 5.82 12.83 8.63
C LEU A 170 7.22 13.46 8.70
N HIS A 171 8.12 13.04 7.80
CA HIS A 171 9.43 13.66 7.64
C HIS A 171 9.35 15.09 7.09
N ASP A 172 8.59 15.30 6.02
CA ASP A 172 8.33 16.63 5.45
C ASP A 172 7.75 17.61 6.50
N ASP A 173 6.87 17.11 7.37
CA ASP A 173 6.23 17.90 8.42
C ASP A 173 7.11 18.10 9.67
N GLY A 174 8.32 17.50 9.71
CA GLY A 174 9.27 17.60 10.81
C GLY A 174 8.82 16.86 12.08
N LEU A 175 7.86 15.94 11.97
CA LEU A 175 7.39 15.09 13.06
C LEU A 175 8.24 13.82 13.23
N LEU A 176 8.91 13.41 12.15
CA LEU A 176 9.81 12.27 12.10
C LEU A 176 11.11 12.67 11.40
N ASP A 177 12.26 12.25 11.92
CA ASP A 177 13.48 12.23 11.12
C ASP A 177 13.66 10.81 10.60
N ILE A 178 13.57 10.63 9.28
CA ILE A 178 13.60 9.30 8.65
C ILE A 178 14.96 8.60 8.85
N ASP A 179 16.02 9.38 9.08
CA ASP A 179 17.38 8.88 9.28
C ASP A 179 17.79 8.85 10.75
N ALA A 180 16.95 9.33 11.67
CA ALA A 180 17.19 9.22 13.10
C ALA A 180 16.82 7.82 13.62
N PRO A 181 17.43 7.36 14.72
CA PRO A 181 17.05 6.10 15.34
C PRO A 181 15.57 6.04 15.73
N VAL A 182 14.96 4.86 15.55
CA VAL A 182 13.61 4.56 16.05
C VAL A 182 13.47 4.85 17.55
N ALA A 183 14.55 4.67 18.31
CA ALA A 183 14.62 4.95 19.74
C ALA A 183 14.33 6.42 20.12
N ASP A 184 14.45 7.37 19.18
CA ASP A 184 14.15 8.78 19.42
C ASP A 184 12.64 9.05 19.49
N VAL A 185 11.84 8.20 18.86
CA VAL A 185 10.37 8.33 18.81
C VAL A 185 9.70 7.46 19.88
N VAL A 186 10.25 6.27 20.15
CA VAL A 186 9.62 5.24 20.98
C VAL A 186 10.60 4.59 21.94
N ALA A 187 10.22 4.48 23.21
CA ALA A 187 11.09 3.91 24.26
C ALA A 187 11.45 2.43 24.02
N TRP A 188 10.56 1.66 23.37
CA TRP A 188 10.85 0.27 23.02
C TRP A 188 11.88 0.14 21.88
N GLY A 189 12.21 1.23 21.19
CA GLY A 189 13.26 1.31 20.18
C GLY A 189 14.65 1.02 20.73
N ALA A 190 14.86 1.15 22.04
CA ALA A 190 16.13 0.87 22.71
C ALA A 190 16.62 -0.60 22.57
N GLY A 191 15.75 -1.53 22.17
CA GLY A 191 16.12 -2.91 21.85
C GLY A 191 17.00 -3.03 20.59
N ASN A 192 16.84 -2.11 19.65
CA ASN A 192 17.66 -2.01 18.44
C ASN A 192 18.01 -0.53 18.16
N PRO A 193 18.95 0.05 18.94
CA PRO A 193 19.13 1.50 19.03
C PRO A 193 19.72 2.15 17.78
N GLU A 194 20.24 1.38 16.83
CA GLU A 194 20.84 1.89 15.59
C GLU A 194 19.88 1.82 14.38
N ILE A 195 18.73 1.14 14.50
CA ILE A 195 17.79 1.00 13.38
C ILE A 195 17.03 2.32 13.17
N THR A 196 16.97 2.77 11.92
CA THR A 196 16.26 3.98 11.47
C THR A 196 15.00 3.65 10.67
N PRO A 197 14.00 4.53 10.62
CA PRO A 197 12.84 4.37 9.74
C PRO A 197 13.21 4.14 8.28
N ALA A 198 14.22 4.84 7.75
CA ALA A 198 14.66 4.69 6.37
C ALA A 198 15.13 3.27 6.07
N GLN A 199 15.88 2.64 7.00
CA GLN A 199 16.33 1.25 6.89
C GLN A 199 15.16 0.25 6.96
N LEU A 200 14.11 0.54 7.73
CA LEU A 200 12.92 -0.32 7.80
C LEU A 200 12.21 -0.39 6.45
N ILE A 201 11.93 0.77 5.83
CA ILE A 201 11.15 0.86 4.57
C ILE A 201 11.97 0.62 3.31
N SER A 202 13.29 0.49 3.42
CA SER A 202 14.17 0.02 2.34
C SER A 202 14.57 -1.44 2.46
N ASN A 203 14.06 -2.16 3.47
CA ASN A 203 14.43 -3.54 3.75
C ASN A 203 15.93 -3.77 4.06
N SER A 204 16.58 -2.78 4.70
CA SER A 204 17.99 -2.84 5.10
C SER A 204 18.20 -2.72 6.62
N SER A 205 17.14 -2.89 7.42
CA SER A 205 17.21 -2.80 8.88
C SER A 205 18.03 -3.90 9.57
N GLY A 206 18.28 -5.01 8.87
CA GLY A 206 18.94 -6.19 9.41
C GLY A 206 18.04 -7.14 10.20
N LEU A 207 16.78 -6.75 10.45
CA LEU A 207 15.74 -7.65 10.98
C LEU A 207 15.50 -8.85 10.04
N VAL A 208 14.99 -9.94 10.57
CA VAL A 208 14.66 -11.14 9.76
C VAL A 208 13.45 -10.84 8.86
N GLY A 209 13.71 -10.65 7.57
CA GLY A 209 12.67 -10.43 6.55
C GLY A 209 12.02 -11.72 6.03
N LEU A 210 11.09 -11.57 5.09
CA LEU A 210 10.37 -12.67 4.44
C LEU A 210 11.25 -13.54 3.55
N PHE A 211 12.26 -12.97 2.89
CA PHE A 211 13.18 -13.77 2.06
C PHE A 211 14.06 -14.69 2.91
N PRO A 212 14.74 -14.22 3.97
CA PRO A 212 15.47 -15.11 4.87
C PRO A 212 14.58 -16.15 5.54
N ASN A 213 13.39 -15.76 6.01
CA ASN A 213 12.45 -16.69 6.63
C ASN A 213 10.98 -16.18 6.59
N PRO A 214 10.15 -16.67 5.65
CA PRO A 214 8.78 -16.16 5.46
C PRO A 214 7.82 -16.55 6.60
N ALA A 215 8.18 -17.54 7.42
CA ALA A 215 7.37 -18.04 8.53
C ALA A 215 8.09 -17.85 9.88
N TYR A 216 8.83 -16.74 10.01
CA TYR A 216 9.65 -16.50 11.19
C TYR A 216 8.81 -16.34 12.46
N GLY A 217 8.85 -17.37 13.31
CA GLY A 217 8.00 -17.49 14.50
C GLY A 217 7.98 -16.27 15.43
N PRO A 218 9.14 -15.67 15.78
CA PRO A 218 9.18 -14.49 16.65
C PRO A 218 8.37 -13.29 16.13
N TYR A 219 8.15 -13.20 14.82
CA TYR A 219 7.44 -12.09 14.18
C TYR A 219 6.04 -12.44 13.69
N VAL A 220 5.44 -13.53 14.19
CA VAL A 220 4.10 -13.99 13.77
C VAL A 220 3.02 -12.92 13.96
N CYS A 221 3.19 -11.96 14.87
CA CYS A 221 2.24 -10.88 15.12
C CYS A 221 1.91 -10.06 13.87
N GLN A 222 2.82 -9.99 12.89
CA GLN A 222 2.58 -9.25 11.63
C GLN A 222 1.40 -9.81 10.80
N PHE A 223 1.06 -11.09 10.98
CA PHE A 223 0.00 -11.77 10.23
C PHE A 223 -1.32 -11.84 11.01
N LEU A 224 -1.35 -11.35 12.25
CA LEU A 224 -2.51 -11.49 13.11
C LEU A 224 -3.32 -10.19 13.16
N PRO A 225 -4.64 -10.22 12.89
CA PRO A 225 -5.51 -9.05 12.97
C PRO A 225 -5.87 -8.67 14.43
N ILE A 226 -5.11 -9.17 15.40
CA ILE A 226 -5.33 -8.93 16.82
C ILE A 226 -4.12 -8.21 17.42
N GLY A 227 -4.35 -7.48 18.51
CA GLY A 227 -3.34 -6.62 19.10
C GLY A 227 -3.25 -5.28 18.40
N THR A 228 -2.11 -4.60 18.56
CA THR A 228 -1.87 -3.26 18.00
C THR A 228 -0.53 -3.21 17.29
N LEU A 229 -0.35 -2.26 16.36
CA LEU A 229 0.95 -1.98 15.73
C LEU A 229 2.05 -1.76 16.79
N GLN A 230 1.78 -0.96 17.82
CA GLN A 230 2.73 -0.75 18.93
C GLN A 230 3.13 -2.04 19.65
N ALA A 231 2.18 -2.94 19.91
CA ALA A 231 2.47 -4.20 20.59
C ALA A 231 3.31 -5.13 19.71
N CYS A 232 2.97 -5.24 18.42
CA CYS A 232 3.73 -6.05 17.47
C CYS A 232 5.14 -5.49 17.26
N ALA A 233 5.29 -4.18 17.04
CA ALA A 233 6.59 -3.54 16.88
C ALA A 233 7.48 -3.70 18.12
N LYS A 234 6.91 -3.54 19.33
CA LYS A 234 7.63 -3.78 20.58
C LYS A 234 8.10 -5.23 20.70
N GLN A 235 7.29 -6.20 20.28
CA GLN A 235 7.68 -7.61 20.25
C GLN A 235 8.85 -7.84 19.27
N VAL A 236 8.76 -7.29 18.06
CA VAL A 236 9.81 -7.40 17.02
C VAL A 236 11.13 -6.83 17.51
N PHE A 237 11.12 -5.69 18.21
CA PHE A 237 12.36 -5.02 18.65
C PHE A 237 12.98 -5.58 19.93
N ASN A 238 12.24 -6.33 20.75
CA ASN A 238 12.69 -6.70 22.10
C ASN A 238 12.61 -8.20 22.41
N THR A 239 12.20 -9.02 21.44
CA THR A 239 12.35 -10.47 21.60
C THR A 239 13.83 -10.82 21.62
N ALA A 240 14.22 -11.86 22.36
CA ALA A 240 15.59 -12.39 22.34
C ALA A 240 15.69 -13.63 21.42
N ASP A 241 14.55 -14.13 20.93
CA ASP A 241 14.48 -15.30 20.07
C ASP A 241 15.04 -15.04 18.66
N ASP A 242 15.34 -13.77 18.34
CA ASP A 242 15.88 -13.30 17.07
C ASP A 242 17.31 -12.74 17.12
N ASP A 243 17.93 -12.69 18.30
CA ASP A 243 19.33 -12.25 18.49
C ASP A 243 20.32 -12.97 17.54
N GLY A 244 20.04 -14.24 17.23
CA GLY A 244 20.87 -15.04 16.30
C GLY A 244 20.57 -14.82 14.82
N GLY A 245 19.49 -14.11 14.50
CA GLY A 245 19.03 -13.83 13.14
C GLY A 245 19.28 -12.38 12.71
N ILE A 246 19.29 -11.42 13.62
CA ILE A 246 19.53 -10.01 13.32
C ILE A 246 20.98 -9.78 12.84
N VAL A 247 21.14 -8.93 11.82
CA VAL A 247 22.44 -8.45 11.33
C VAL A 247 22.52 -6.92 11.45
N PRO A 248 23.72 -6.32 11.37
CA PRO A 248 23.83 -4.86 11.43
C PRO A 248 23.01 -4.19 10.29
N PRO A 249 22.39 -3.03 10.53
CA PRO A 249 21.68 -2.30 9.49
C PRO A 249 22.60 -1.91 8.33
N ASP A 250 22.03 -1.77 7.13
CA ASP A 250 22.74 -1.41 5.89
C ASP A 250 23.92 -2.35 5.57
N THR A 251 23.78 -3.64 5.86
CA THR A 251 24.76 -4.67 5.46
C THR A 251 24.20 -5.79 4.58
N GLU A 252 22.89 -5.95 4.56
CA GLU A 252 22.21 -6.99 3.77
C GLU A 252 20.78 -6.55 3.45
N PHE A 253 20.32 -6.86 2.24
CA PHE A 253 18.93 -6.65 1.85
C PHE A 253 18.08 -7.83 2.33
N ARG A 254 17.04 -7.54 3.11
CA ARG A 254 16.15 -8.55 3.69
C ARG A 254 14.70 -8.17 3.46
N TYR A 255 14.17 -8.55 2.30
CA TYR A 255 12.85 -8.15 1.83
C TYR A 255 11.73 -8.40 2.84
N GLY A 256 10.90 -7.37 3.02
CA GLY A 256 9.58 -7.46 3.63
C GLY A 256 9.59 -7.78 5.13
N GLY A 257 8.41 -8.07 5.63
CA GLY A 257 8.19 -8.62 6.94
C GLY A 257 7.96 -7.58 8.02
N ALA A 258 8.31 -7.97 9.24
CA ALA A 258 7.92 -7.25 10.45
C ALA A 258 8.54 -5.86 10.59
N GLN A 259 9.61 -5.55 9.84
CA GLN A 259 10.17 -4.21 9.78
C GLN A 259 9.15 -3.16 9.30
N TRP A 260 8.20 -3.55 8.45
CA TRP A 260 7.11 -2.67 8.02
C TRP A 260 6.09 -2.42 9.13
N GLN A 261 5.85 -3.40 10.02
CA GLN A 261 5.00 -3.19 11.20
C GLN A 261 5.64 -2.21 12.18
N VAL A 262 6.96 -2.27 12.33
CA VAL A 262 7.73 -1.30 13.12
C VAL A 262 7.59 0.09 12.50
N ALA A 263 7.73 0.23 11.18
CA ALA A 263 7.54 1.50 10.47
C ALA A 263 6.15 2.10 10.72
N GLY A 264 5.08 1.30 10.60
CA GLY A 264 3.72 1.73 10.93
C GLY A 264 3.56 2.20 12.39
N ALA A 265 4.14 1.46 13.35
CA ALA A 265 4.12 1.85 14.75
C ALA A 265 4.91 3.15 15.01
N VAL A 266 6.04 3.38 14.32
CA VAL A 266 6.78 4.64 14.41
C VAL A 266 5.94 5.80 13.91
N ALA A 267 5.21 5.62 12.80
CA ALA A 267 4.30 6.64 12.28
C ALA A 267 3.17 7.00 13.26
N GLU A 268 2.52 6.01 13.88
CA GLU A 268 1.51 6.28 14.91
C GLU A 268 2.09 7.03 16.11
N ALA A 269 3.30 6.64 16.55
CA ALA A 269 3.95 7.26 17.71
C ALA A 269 4.41 8.70 17.43
N ALA A 270 5.01 8.96 16.26
CA ALA A 270 5.50 10.27 15.86
C ALA A 270 4.37 11.28 15.66
N SER A 271 3.24 10.83 15.11
CA SER A 271 2.08 11.69 14.82
C SER A 271 1.09 11.82 15.98
N GLY A 272 1.04 10.82 16.87
CA GLY A 272 -0.02 10.67 17.87
C GLY A 272 -1.39 10.31 17.28
N LYS A 273 -1.44 9.85 16.03
CA LYS A 273 -2.67 9.48 15.29
C LYS A 273 -2.71 7.97 15.02
N SER A 274 -3.91 7.44 14.79
CA SER A 274 -4.03 6.05 14.33
C SER A 274 -3.56 5.92 12.89
N TRP A 275 -3.18 4.71 12.47
CA TRP A 275 -2.87 4.44 11.07
C TRP A 275 -4.00 4.84 10.11
N ALA A 276 -5.26 4.57 10.49
CA ALA A 276 -6.42 4.92 9.68
C ALA A 276 -6.56 6.44 9.50
N ASP A 277 -6.33 7.22 10.56
CA ASP A 277 -6.36 8.69 10.48
C ASP A 277 -5.24 9.24 9.60
N LEU A 278 -4.05 8.63 9.62
CA LEU A 278 -2.93 9.03 8.76
C LEU A 278 -3.24 8.76 7.29
N ILE A 279 -3.84 7.61 6.96
CA ILE A 279 -4.26 7.31 5.58
C ILE A 279 -5.35 8.29 5.12
N ASP A 280 -6.33 8.57 5.98
CA ASP A 280 -7.41 9.51 5.64
C ASP A 280 -6.85 10.91 5.37
N GLU A 281 -6.03 11.42 6.28
CA GLU A 281 -5.49 12.78 6.21
C GLU A 281 -4.46 12.97 5.10
N PHE A 282 -3.60 11.98 4.84
CA PHE A 282 -2.48 12.15 3.91
C PHE A 282 -2.86 11.78 2.48
N TYR A 283 -3.78 10.83 2.28
CA TYR A 283 -4.11 10.33 0.94
C TYR A 283 -5.58 10.50 0.59
N VAL A 284 -6.50 10.00 1.43
CA VAL A 284 -7.93 9.94 1.08
C VAL A 284 -8.50 11.33 0.86
N GLN A 285 -8.37 12.24 1.84
CA GLN A 285 -8.91 13.60 1.71
C GLN A 285 -8.16 14.43 0.66
N PRO A 286 -6.80 14.46 0.61
CA PRO A 286 -6.09 15.30 -0.35
C PRO A 286 -6.25 14.85 -1.81
N CYS A 287 -6.33 13.54 -2.06
CA CYS A 287 -6.44 12.96 -3.40
C CYS A 287 -7.88 12.61 -3.79
N GLY A 288 -8.85 12.79 -2.88
CA GLY A 288 -10.25 12.47 -3.13
C GLY A 288 -10.49 10.99 -3.40
N LEU A 289 -9.78 10.12 -2.67
CA LEU A 289 -9.89 8.68 -2.85
C LEU A 289 -11.20 8.19 -2.24
N GLU A 290 -11.83 7.20 -2.87
CA GLU A 290 -13.08 6.62 -2.37
C GLU A 290 -12.86 5.34 -1.57
N ALA A 291 -11.86 4.55 -1.93
CA ALA A 291 -11.50 3.31 -1.30
C ALA A 291 -9.98 3.17 -1.19
N LEU A 292 -9.43 3.59 -0.05
CA LEU A 292 -8.09 3.24 0.39
C LEU A 292 -8.09 3.04 1.90
N ALA A 293 -7.81 1.83 2.34
CA ALA A 293 -7.64 1.53 3.75
C ALA A 293 -6.81 0.25 3.94
N PHE A 294 -6.44 -0.03 5.18
CA PHE A 294 -5.59 -1.15 5.54
C PHE A 294 -6.30 -2.13 6.47
N ASN A 295 -5.96 -3.42 6.34
CA ASN A 295 -6.40 -4.48 7.22
C ASN A 295 -5.27 -5.53 7.40
N ASN A 296 -5.55 -6.65 8.06
CA ASN A 296 -4.65 -7.79 8.15
C ASN A 296 -5.38 -9.07 7.76
N SER A 297 -5.53 -9.29 6.46
CA SER A 297 -6.41 -10.32 5.89
C SER A 297 -5.85 -11.75 5.97
N PHE A 298 -4.54 -11.92 6.23
CA PHE A 298 -3.81 -13.18 6.06
C PHE A 298 -4.38 -14.37 6.84
N THR A 299 -5.00 -14.15 8.00
CA THR A 299 -5.59 -15.23 8.81
C THR A 299 -7.11 -15.11 8.96
N GLN A 300 -7.77 -14.33 8.10
CA GLN A 300 -9.22 -14.09 8.19
C GLN A 300 -10.03 -14.90 7.18
N PHE A 301 -9.39 -15.45 6.16
CA PHE A 301 -10.02 -16.30 5.15
C PHE A 301 -9.54 -17.74 5.25
N GLU A 302 -10.41 -18.68 4.86
CA GLU A 302 -10.02 -20.08 4.72
C GLU A 302 -9.16 -20.28 3.46
N GLY A 303 -8.17 -21.16 3.53
CA GLY A 303 -7.35 -21.55 2.39
C GLY A 303 -5.89 -21.17 2.53
N ASP A 304 -5.21 -21.10 1.40
CA ASP A 304 -3.80 -20.73 1.30
C ASP A 304 -3.68 -19.19 1.31
N PRO A 305 -3.04 -18.58 2.32
CA PRO A 305 -2.91 -17.13 2.41
C PRO A 305 -2.07 -16.52 1.27
N SER A 306 -1.31 -17.34 0.54
CA SER A 306 -0.56 -16.92 -0.65
C SER A 306 -1.40 -16.76 -1.90
N ARG A 307 -2.67 -17.18 -1.88
CA ARG A 307 -3.61 -17.01 -2.99
C ARG A 307 -4.65 -15.94 -2.68
N TYR A 308 -5.15 -15.28 -3.72
CA TYR A 308 -6.22 -14.31 -3.54
C TYR A 308 -7.46 -14.96 -2.91
N PRO A 309 -7.99 -14.42 -1.79
CA PRO A 309 -9.14 -15.00 -1.12
C PRO A 309 -10.43 -14.66 -1.89
N ALA A 310 -10.94 -15.59 -2.69
CA ALA A 310 -12.17 -15.39 -3.46
C ALA A 310 -13.39 -14.97 -2.61
N SER A 311 -13.40 -15.36 -1.32
CA SER A 311 -14.44 -14.97 -0.36
C SER A 311 -14.40 -13.50 0.06
N PHE A 312 -13.30 -12.78 -0.17
CA PHE A 312 -13.25 -11.33 0.01
C PHE A 312 -14.23 -10.62 -0.94
N ASN A 313 -14.33 -11.09 -2.19
CA ASN A 313 -15.32 -10.68 -3.19
C ASN A 313 -15.58 -9.15 -3.25
N SER A 314 -14.52 -8.34 -3.21
CA SER A 314 -14.59 -6.88 -3.24
C SER A 314 -15.42 -6.26 -2.10
N ASP A 315 -15.55 -6.94 -0.96
CA ASP A 315 -16.35 -6.51 0.17
C ASP A 315 -15.50 -6.39 1.46
N PRO A 316 -15.01 -5.18 1.78
CA PRO A 316 -14.28 -4.91 3.02
C PRO A 316 -15.06 -5.24 4.30
N SER A 317 -16.41 -5.34 4.26
CA SER A 317 -17.19 -5.71 5.44
C SER A 317 -17.01 -7.16 5.86
N THR A 318 -16.41 -7.99 5.01
CA THR A 318 -16.00 -9.37 5.34
C THR A 318 -14.79 -9.42 6.27
N LEU A 319 -14.06 -8.31 6.44
CA LEU A 319 -12.87 -8.20 7.27
C LEU A 319 -13.24 -7.73 8.69
N MET A 320 -12.58 -8.33 9.67
CA MET A 320 -12.59 -7.86 11.05
C MET A 320 -11.83 -6.53 11.16
N ALA A 321 -12.38 -5.60 11.94
CA ALA A 321 -11.66 -4.39 12.33
C ALA A 321 -10.39 -4.75 13.13
N THR A 322 -9.30 -4.04 12.91
CA THR A 322 -8.00 -4.33 13.54
C THR A 322 -7.22 -3.04 13.81
N ASP A 323 -6.56 -2.99 14.96
CA ASP A 323 -5.55 -1.98 15.31
C ASP A 323 -4.12 -2.45 14.98
N ASN A 324 -3.99 -3.64 14.37
CA ASN A 324 -2.75 -4.19 13.82
C ASN A 324 -2.93 -4.55 12.34
N PRO A 325 -3.23 -3.58 11.45
CA PRO A 325 -3.20 -3.81 10.02
C PRO A 325 -1.81 -4.28 9.57
N ASN A 326 -1.72 -5.08 8.51
CA ASN A 326 -0.44 -5.47 7.94
C ASN A 326 0.09 -4.29 7.10
N MET A 327 1.24 -3.73 7.45
CA MET A 327 1.79 -2.54 6.79
C MET A 327 2.40 -2.90 5.44
N GLU A 328 3.03 -4.05 5.32
CA GLU A 328 3.67 -4.39 4.06
C GLU A 328 2.71 -4.89 2.98
N ALA A 329 1.50 -5.32 3.34
CA ALA A 329 0.59 -6.04 2.45
C ALA A 329 -0.91 -5.90 2.75
N GLY A 330 -1.30 -5.01 3.67
CA GLY A 330 -2.67 -4.93 4.18
C GLY A 330 -3.61 -3.99 3.44
N ALA A 331 -3.14 -3.22 2.46
CA ALA A 331 -4.01 -2.27 1.77
C ALA A 331 -5.03 -2.98 0.87
N TYR A 332 -6.18 -2.35 0.74
CA TYR A 332 -7.15 -2.61 -0.32
C TYR A 332 -7.57 -1.29 -0.97
N VAL A 333 -7.83 -1.36 -2.27
CA VAL A 333 -8.00 -0.17 -3.11
C VAL A 333 -8.81 -0.47 -4.37
N THR A 334 -9.38 0.55 -5.00
CA THR A 334 -9.87 0.44 -6.38
C THR A 334 -8.77 0.75 -7.40
N THR A 335 -8.98 0.35 -8.66
CA THR A 335 -8.11 0.77 -9.76
C THR A 335 -8.01 2.28 -9.92
N GLY A 336 -9.13 3.00 -9.79
CA GLY A 336 -9.17 4.46 -9.94
C GLY A 336 -8.36 5.16 -8.85
N ASP A 337 -8.55 4.77 -7.60
CA ASP A 337 -7.84 5.37 -6.46
C ASP A 337 -6.33 5.10 -6.52
N TYR A 338 -5.91 3.89 -6.93
CA TYR A 338 -4.50 3.61 -7.11
C TYR A 338 -3.90 4.42 -8.27
N GLY A 339 -4.65 4.64 -9.35
CA GLY A 339 -4.23 5.55 -10.43
C GLY A 339 -4.02 6.99 -9.93
N ALA A 340 -4.86 7.49 -9.02
CA ALA A 340 -4.65 8.79 -8.39
C ALA A 340 -3.36 8.83 -7.54
N LEU A 341 -3.07 7.75 -6.80
CA LEU A 341 -1.82 7.60 -6.05
C LEU A 341 -0.59 7.59 -6.96
N LEU A 342 -0.67 6.99 -8.16
CA LEU A 342 0.42 7.00 -9.14
C LEU A 342 0.58 8.36 -9.85
N LEU A 343 -0.49 9.13 -9.99
CA LEU A 343 -0.42 10.45 -10.60
C LEU A 343 0.23 11.50 -9.68
N MET A 344 0.11 11.32 -8.36
CA MET A 344 0.71 12.18 -7.33
C MET A 344 2.24 12.34 -7.48
N PRO A 345 3.06 11.26 -7.54
CA PRO A 345 4.51 11.40 -7.70
C PRO A 345 4.89 11.98 -9.07
N LEU A 346 4.10 11.72 -10.12
CA LEU A 346 4.32 12.32 -11.45
C LEU A 346 4.12 13.84 -11.47
N ARG A 347 3.35 14.37 -10.50
CA ARG A 347 3.01 15.79 -10.34
C ARG A 347 3.71 16.41 -9.12
N ASP A 348 4.96 16.04 -8.89
CA ASP A 348 5.80 16.60 -7.82
C ASP A 348 5.15 16.53 -6.44
N GLY A 349 4.42 15.45 -6.17
CA GLY A 349 3.78 15.21 -4.88
C GLY A 349 2.40 15.83 -4.71
N MET A 350 1.77 16.27 -5.80
CA MET A 350 0.51 17.01 -5.76
C MET A 350 -0.71 16.14 -6.11
N CYS A 351 -1.73 16.23 -5.27
CA CYS A 351 -3.09 15.80 -5.57
C CYS A 351 -3.99 17.03 -5.72
N GLY A 352 -4.21 17.46 -6.97
CA GLY A 352 -4.83 18.75 -7.25
C GLY A 352 -3.99 19.89 -6.66
N ASP A 353 -4.60 20.71 -5.81
CA ASP A 353 -3.91 21.82 -5.12
C ASP A 353 -3.24 21.38 -3.80
N ASN A 354 -3.43 20.13 -3.37
CA ASN A 354 -2.90 19.62 -2.12
C ASN A 354 -1.53 18.97 -2.32
N ARG A 355 -0.53 19.41 -1.56
CA ARG A 355 0.78 18.74 -1.50
C ARG A 355 0.72 17.58 -0.52
N VAL A 356 0.87 16.36 -1.04
CA VAL A 356 0.91 15.12 -0.25
C VAL A 356 2.34 14.77 0.13
N LEU A 357 3.30 14.97 -0.79
CA LEU A 357 4.73 14.76 -0.53
C LEU A 357 5.56 15.90 -1.13
N SER A 358 6.73 16.15 -0.55
CA SER A 358 7.74 17.01 -1.17
C SER A 358 8.41 16.27 -2.34
N ALA A 359 8.92 17.03 -3.31
CA ALA A 359 9.72 16.46 -4.40
C ALA A 359 10.99 15.77 -3.87
N GLU A 360 11.62 16.32 -2.83
CA GLU A 360 12.77 15.71 -2.16
C GLU A 360 12.42 14.34 -1.55
N SER A 361 11.27 14.24 -0.89
CA SER A 361 10.80 12.96 -0.35
C SER A 361 10.53 11.92 -1.44
N LEU A 362 9.96 12.34 -2.56
CA LEU A 362 9.77 11.45 -3.72
C LEU A 362 11.10 10.98 -4.32
N ASP A 363 12.06 11.89 -4.49
CA ASP A 363 13.40 11.55 -5.00
C ASP A 363 14.07 10.51 -4.08
N ARG A 364 13.97 10.68 -2.76
CA ARG A 364 14.49 9.71 -1.77
C ARG A 364 13.76 8.36 -1.84
N MET A 365 12.45 8.36 -2.05
CA MET A 365 11.68 7.11 -2.16
C MET A 365 12.02 6.32 -3.42
N HIS A 366 12.28 6.99 -4.54
CA HIS A 366 12.52 6.35 -5.84
C HIS A 366 14.01 6.03 -6.12
N SER A 367 14.93 6.61 -5.35
CA SER A 367 16.37 6.34 -5.48
C SER A 367 16.73 4.93 -5.00
N ASP A 368 17.69 4.28 -5.67
CA ASP A 368 18.24 2.98 -5.24
C ASP A 368 19.10 3.15 -3.97
N ARG A 369 18.43 3.13 -2.82
CA ARG A 369 19.06 3.29 -1.51
C ARG A 369 20.00 2.13 -1.20
N ILE A 370 19.71 0.92 -1.67
CA ILE A 370 20.55 -0.25 -1.38
C ILE A 370 21.92 -0.10 -2.05
N MET A 371 21.93 0.34 -3.30
CA MET A 371 23.18 0.70 -3.99
C MET A 371 23.91 1.85 -3.29
N GLU A 372 23.19 2.90 -2.88
CA GLU A 372 23.78 4.05 -2.18
C GLU A 372 24.41 3.67 -0.82
N ALA A 373 23.70 2.87 -0.03
CA ALA A 373 24.06 2.58 1.35
C ALA A 373 25.27 1.64 1.47
N TYR A 374 25.32 0.56 0.66
CA TYR A 374 26.39 -0.43 0.78
C TYR A 374 26.80 -1.11 -0.54
N GLY A 375 26.42 -0.54 -1.70
CA GLY A 375 26.96 -0.92 -3.01
C GLY A 375 26.56 -2.31 -3.49
N SER A 376 25.35 -2.76 -3.17
CA SER A 376 24.80 -4.05 -3.60
C SER A 376 23.65 -3.85 -4.59
N ASP A 377 23.47 -4.81 -5.50
CA ASP A 377 22.18 -5.03 -6.15
C ASP A 377 21.33 -6.05 -5.37
N VAL A 378 20.06 -6.12 -5.71
CA VAL A 378 19.08 -7.08 -5.20
C VAL A 378 18.59 -7.93 -6.37
N GLY A 379 19.39 -8.94 -6.74
CA GLY A 379 18.99 -9.88 -7.80
C GLY A 379 18.90 -9.23 -9.17
N GLY A 380 19.77 -8.27 -9.46
CA GLY A 380 19.75 -7.50 -10.72
C GLY A 380 18.81 -6.29 -10.71
N SER A 381 18.17 -5.97 -9.60
CA SER A 381 17.39 -4.73 -9.41
C SER A 381 17.90 -3.92 -8.23
N GLY A 382 17.64 -2.62 -8.24
CA GLY A 382 17.77 -1.75 -7.08
C GLY A 382 16.53 -1.79 -6.19
N TYR A 383 16.63 -1.20 -5.01
CA TYR A 383 15.47 -0.99 -4.14
C TYR A 383 15.54 0.37 -3.45
N GLY A 384 14.45 1.14 -3.58
CA GLY A 384 14.25 2.41 -2.89
C GLY A 384 13.48 2.23 -1.60
N MET A 385 12.51 3.11 -1.35
CA MET A 385 11.59 3.00 -0.22
C MET A 385 10.21 2.56 -0.71
N GLY A 386 9.95 1.26 -0.64
CA GLY A 386 8.71 0.67 -1.16
C GLY A 386 8.65 0.51 -2.68
N TRP A 387 9.78 0.64 -3.38
CA TRP A 387 9.88 0.52 -4.84
C TRP A 387 11.07 -0.34 -5.23
N TRP A 388 10.84 -1.32 -6.10
CA TRP A 388 11.89 -1.94 -6.91
C TRP A 388 12.32 -0.97 -7.99
N VAL A 389 13.63 -0.88 -8.25
CA VAL A 389 14.21 0.03 -9.25
C VAL A 389 14.90 -0.80 -10.32
N ASP A 390 14.39 -0.76 -11.54
CA ASP A 390 15.07 -1.35 -12.69
C ASP A 390 16.29 -0.48 -13.04
N GLN A 391 17.49 -1.06 -12.94
CA GLN A 391 18.73 -0.33 -13.16
C GLN A 391 19.06 -0.11 -14.65
N GLU A 392 18.37 -0.81 -15.56
CA GLU A 392 18.60 -0.71 -17.01
C GLU A 392 17.76 0.41 -17.63
N ASN A 393 16.48 0.49 -17.28
CA ASN A 393 15.53 1.44 -17.87
C ASN A 393 14.99 2.49 -16.88
N GLY A 394 15.30 2.37 -15.58
CA GLY A 394 14.86 3.34 -14.55
C GLY A 394 13.39 3.20 -14.13
N ARG A 395 12.65 2.22 -14.67
CA ARG A 395 11.28 1.92 -14.25
C ARG A 395 11.27 1.49 -12.80
N ILE A 396 10.32 2.01 -12.04
CA ILE A 396 10.08 1.57 -10.67
C ILE A 396 8.78 0.79 -10.57
N THR A 397 8.77 -0.28 -9.77
CA THR A 397 7.62 -1.19 -9.63
C THR A 397 7.42 -1.63 -8.18
N ASP A 398 6.21 -2.06 -7.81
CA ASP A 398 5.94 -2.62 -6.47
C ASP A 398 4.91 -3.74 -6.54
N GLY A 399 5.29 -4.88 -7.16
CA GLY A 399 4.36 -5.99 -7.39
C GLY A 399 3.84 -6.66 -6.10
N GLY A 400 2.54 -6.95 -6.07
CA GLY A 400 1.83 -7.58 -4.96
C GLY A 400 1.71 -9.10 -5.09
N LEU A 401 1.69 -9.80 -3.94
CA LEU A 401 1.46 -11.25 -3.83
C LEU A 401 0.24 -11.75 -4.63
N TYR A 402 -0.80 -10.93 -4.74
CA TYR A 402 -2.06 -11.29 -5.41
C TYR A 402 -2.13 -10.91 -6.89
N GLY A 403 -1.01 -10.51 -7.50
CA GLY A 403 -0.90 -10.23 -8.93
C GLY A 403 -1.11 -8.77 -9.32
N THR A 404 -1.18 -7.85 -8.35
CA THR A 404 -1.12 -6.42 -8.64
C THR A 404 0.28 -6.02 -9.09
N VAL A 405 0.37 -5.13 -10.08
CA VAL A 405 1.63 -4.58 -10.58
C VAL A 405 1.45 -3.10 -10.87
N PRO A 406 1.80 -2.22 -9.92
CA PRO A 406 2.02 -0.82 -10.18
C PRO A 406 3.42 -0.59 -10.76
N TRP A 407 3.53 0.33 -11.73
CA TRP A 407 4.81 0.84 -12.18
C TRP A 407 4.76 2.32 -12.57
N LEU A 408 5.92 2.97 -12.50
CA LEU A 408 6.13 4.34 -12.94
C LEU A 408 7.32 4.40 -13.88
N ASP A 409 7.17 5.21 -14.93
CA ASP A 409 8.26 5.74 -15.72
C ASP A 409 8.31 7.25 -15.48
N LEU A 410 9.32 7.68 -14.71
CA LEU A 410 9.44 9.08 -14.30
C LEU A 410 9.98 9.96 -15.46
N GLU A 411 10.77 9.37 -16.37
CA GLU A 411 11.35 10.07 -17.53
C GLU A 411 10.25 10.41 -18.53
N ASP A 412 9.48 9.41 -18.97
CA ASP A 412 8.34 9.59 -19.89
C ASP A 412 7.10 10.17 -19.18
N GLY A 413 7.11 10.18 -17.84
CA GLY A 413 6.13 10.88 -17.02
C GLY A 413 4.77 10.19 -17.01
N TYR A 414 4.77 8.87 -16.94
CA TYR A 414 3.55 8.07 -16.86
C TYR A 414 3.64 7.02 -15.74
N GLY A 415 2.48 6.51 -15.33
CA GLY A 415 2.37 5.40 -14.41
C GLY A 415 1.21 4.51 -14.81
N ALA A 416 1.27 3.25 -14.40
CA ALA A 416 0.17 2.33 -14.61
C ALA A 416 0.00 1.37 -13.44
N TYR A 417 -1.23 0.95 -13.23
CA TYR A 417 -1.59 -0.03 -12.22
C TYR A 417 -2.41 -1.12 -12.87
N LEU A 418 -1.83 -2.32 -12.93
CA LEU A 418 -2.48 -3.55 -13.31
C LEU A 418 -2.94 -4.28 -12.05
N VAL A 419 -4.16 -4.78 -12.07
CA VAL A 419 -4.68 -5.69 -11.05
C VAL A 419 -5.31 -6.91 -11.69
N VAL A 420 -4.88 -8.07 -11.20
CA VAL A 420 -5.61 -9.34 -11.29
C VAL A 420 -5.81 -9.86 -9.86
N GLU A 421 -6.67 -10.85 -9.70
CA GLU A 421 -6.93 -11.51 -8.41
C GLU A 421 -6.43 -12.95 -8.46
N ALA A 422 -5.11 -13.10 -8.57
CA ALA A 422 -4.43 -14.36 -8.79
C ALA A 422 -3.20 -14.48 -7.88
N ASP A 423 -2.01 -14.62 -8.47
CA ASP A 423 -0.72 -14.61 -7.79
C ASP A 423 0.28 -13.67 -8.48
N SER A 424 1.36 -13.36 -7.77
CA SER A 424 2.41 -12.44 -8.22
C SER A 424 3.03 -12.86 -9.58
N PRO A 425 3.44 -14.12 -9.81
CA PRO A 425 3.91 -14.55 -11.12
C PRO A 425 2.94 -14.27 -12.27
N THR A 426 1.65 -14.56 -12.10
CA THR A 426 0.63 -14.30 -13.12
C THR A 426 0.49 -12.80 -13.42
N GLY A 427 0.44 -11.96 -12.38
CA GLY A 427 0.35 -10.50 -12.54
C GLY A 427 1.56 -9.92 -13.28
N ASN A 428 2.77 -10.34 -12.88
CA ASN A 428 4.01 -9.90 -13.52
C ASN A 428 4.13 -10.37 -14.97
N ALA A 429 3.66 -11.57 -15.29
CA ALA A 429 3.64 -12.06 -16.67
C ALA A 429 2.75 -11.19 -17.56
N LEU A 430 1.56 -10.80 -17.09
CA LEU A 430 0.69 -9.90 -17.84
C LEU A 430 1.29 -8.49 -17.96
N ALA A 431 1.83 -7.92 -16.87
CA ALA A 431 2.49 -6.61 -16.92
C ALA A 431 3.66 -6.60 -17.91
N GLY A 432 4.45 -7.69 -17.94
CA GLY A 432 5.54 -7.88 -18.89
C GLY A 432 5.12 -7.82 -20.37
N LEU A 433 3.90 -8.28 -20.70
CA LEU A 433 3.34 -8.17 -22.05
C LEU A 433 2.87 -6.75 -22.39
N LEU A 434 2.67 -5.91 -21.38
CA LEU A 434 2.10 -4.57 -21.53
C LEU A 434 3.14 -3.45 -21.49
N TYR A 435 4.33 -3.67 -20.92
CA TYR A 435 5.36 -2.63 -20.80
C TYR A 435 5.66 -1.94 -22.14
N ASP A 436 6.16 -2.68 -23.14
CA ASP A 436 6.52 -2.11 -24.45
C ASP A 436 5.31 -1.48 -25.17
N VAL A 437 4.10 -2.03 -24.95
CA VAL A 437 2.86 -1.53 -25.54
C VAL A 437 2.50 -0.17 -24.96
N VAL A 438 2.61 -0.01 -23.64
CA VAL A 438 2.34 1.25 -22.94
C VAL A 438 3.43 2.27 -23.25
N ASP A 439 4.72 1.87 -23.20
CA ASP A 439 5.86 2.73 -23.53
C ASP A 439 5.70 3.31 -24.94
N SER A 440 5.42 2.46 -25.93
CA SER A 440 5.24 2.89 -27.32
C SER A 440 4.07 3.87 -27.48
N ALA A 441 2.93 3.58 -26.85
CA ALA A 441 1.75 4.43 -26.93
C ALA A 441 1.96 5.81 -26.27
N VAL A 442 2.72 5.86 -25.17
CA VAL A 442 3.07 7.12 -24.49
C VAL A 442 4.10 7.91 -25.30
N ALA A 443 5.12 7.25 -25.85
CA ALA A 443 6.13 7.89 -26.69
C ALA A 443 5.56 8.47 -28.00
N GLU A 444 4.52 7.84 -28.55
CA GLU A 444 3.84 8.26 -29.78
C GLU A 444 2.71 9.29 -29.56
N ARG A 445 2.56 9.82 -28.32
CA ARG A 445 1.57 10.85 -27.95
C ARG A 445 1.49 11.99 -28.99
N VAL A 446 0.29 12.21 -29.53
CA VAL A 446 0.01 13.32 -30.46
C VAL A 446 -0.71 14.45 -29.71
N ARG A 447 -0.19 15.68 -29.80
CA ARG A 447 -0.79 16.89 -29.22
C ARG A 447 -1.65 17.66 -30.21
#